data_AF-D3S885-F1
#
_entry.id   AF-D3S885-F1
#
_cell.length_a   1.000
_cell.length_b   1.000
_cell.length_c   1.000
_cell.angle_alpha   90.00
_cell.angle_beta   90.00
_cell.angle_gamma   90.00
#
_symmetry.space_group_name_H-M   'P 1'
#
loop_
_entity.id
_entity.type
_entity.pdbx_description
1 polymer ?
#
loop_
_entity_poly.entity_id
_entity_poly.type
_entity_poly.pdbx_seq_one_letter_code
_entity_poly.pdbx_strand_id
1 'polypeptide(L)'
;MSLGKDSIYILLSNIYSKGMAYLFYFITAFLLGTEAFGILKGLMPIVDTLTIFFSSGIPPAIAKFLAEEKEANINKYIPILYLMILFSIFGFILTPYVKYILGGHYLNLDNSLYLAIGFCVVASTLIAFSRGILQGLLKIKYLSLTWIVEYTVKVILVFILTLYFGIFGSLLSISLSYLIAGIFGVYLIYKALKGKFDFKKLIDIKDITKNIFSNFNLDILKYSVPIALTSSSYRLFGDIDNIVIMSIMGGFWSGIYGYSSLISRGIFMFASAVSIPLLPRISKTKDLSLLKEGIIQNTIFSSIFVLGCLFFPEIPLIAFFKIANPEGILCLRILAISSLFMSYYTLISSALQGLGYAKISFYIILFGLVLNIVLNLILVNAYGIVGGSLATLITSITVFLIGVFAILRIKKHK
;
A
#
# COMPACT_ATOMS: atom_id res chain seq x y z
N MET A 1 5.74 22.54 -17.61
CA MET A 1 4.85 22.73 -16.44
C MET A 1 5.74 22.78 -15.21
N SER A 2 5.51 23.71 -14.27
CA SER A 2 6.41 23.89 -13.13
C SER A 2 6.25 22.72 -12.13
N LEU A 3 7.39 22.22 -11.64
CA LEU A 3 7.49 21.12 -10.65
C LEU A 3 6.50 21.27 -9.47
N GLY A 4 6.21 22.51 -9.07
CA GLY A 4 5.28 22.83 -7.99
C GLY A 4 3.81 22.46 -8.29
N LYS A 5 3.33 22.69 -9.52
CA LYS A 5 1.93 22.37 -9.88
C LYS A 5 1.70 20.86 -9.91
N ASP A 6 2.65 20.11 -10.46
CA ASP A 6 2.59 18.65 -10.55
C ASP A 6 2.66 18.00 -9.15
N SER A 7 3.48 18.56 -8.26
CA SER A 7 3.56 18.12 -6.86
C SER A 7 2.25 18.30 -6.11
N ILE A 8 1.52 19.41 -6.33
CA ILE A 8 0.22 19.67 -5.69
C ILE A 8 -0.84 18.66 -6.15
N TYR A 9 -0.88 18.32 -7.44
CA TYR A 9 -1.83 17.33 -7.95
C TYR A 9 -1.60 15.94 -7.35
N ILE A 10 -0.34 15.50 -7.26
CA ILE A 10 0.01 14.22 -6.59
C ILE A 10 -0.36 14.26 -5.12
N LEU A 11 -0.12 15.38 -4.44
CA LEU A 11 -0.43 15.52 -3.02
C LEU A 11 -1.93 15.41 -2.77
N LEU A 12 -2.75 16.19 -3.49
CA LEU A 12 -4.20 16.18 -3.34
C LEU A 12 -4.82 14.83 -3.70
N SER A 13 -4.36 14.19 -4.78
CA SER A 13 -4.85 12.86 -5.17
C SER A 13 -4.48 11.80 -4.13
N ASN A 14 -3.27 11.82 -3.58
CA ASN A 14 -2.89 10.87 -2.53
C ASN A 14 -3.68 11.06 -1.23
N ILE A 15 -3.97 12.29 -0.81
CA ILE A 15 -4.82 12.55 0.36
C ILE A 15 -6.22 12.00 0.12
N TYR A 16 -6.81 12.31 -1.04
CA TYR A 16 -8.12 11.83 -1.42
C TYR A 16 -8.17 10.29 -1.45
N SER A 17 -7.22 9.65 -2.14
CA SER A 17 -7.15 8.20 -2.28
C SER A 17 -6.95 7.50 -0.94
N LYS A 18 -6.10 8.03 -0.04
CA LYS A 18 -5.95 7.48 1.31
C LYS A 18 -7.24 7.63 2.11
N GLY A 19 -7.91 8.78 2.06
CA GLY A 19 -9.19 8.99 2.73
C GLY A 19 -10.27 8.00 2.25
N MET A 20 -10.36 7.79 0.94
CA MET A 20 -11.25 6.79 0.35
C MET A 20 -10.86 5.35 0.72
N ALA A 21 -9.57 5.05 0.89
CA ALA A 21 -9.11 3.76 1.39
C ALA A 21 -9.60 3.48 2.83
N TYR A 22 -9.56 4.49 3.70
CA TYR A 22 -10.13 4.38 5.05
C TYR A 22 -11.64 4.16 4.98
N LEU A 23 -12.32 4.95 4.16
CA LEU A 23 -13.76 4.85 3.98
C LEU A 23 -14.20 3.48 3.46
N PHE A 24 -13.42 2.87 2.55
CA PHE A 24 -13.60 1.47 2.15
C PHE A 24 -13.57 0.51 3.36
N TYR A 25 -12.61 0.67 4.27
CA TYR A 25 -12.54 -0.17 5.46
C TYR A 25 -13.68 0.08 6.44
N PHE A 26 -14.12 1.33 6.61
CA PHE A 26 -15.27 1.64 7.46
C PHE A 26 -16.57 1.07 6.89
N ILE A 27 -16.80 1.17 5.57
CA ILE A 27 -17.97 0.58 4.91
C ILE A 27 -17.96 -0.94 5.07
N THR A 28 -16.83 -1.59 4.79
CA THR A 28 -16.73 -3.05 4.89
C THR A 28 -16.87 -3.55 6.32
N ALA A 29 -16.30 -2.85 7.30
CA ALA A 29 -16.51 -3.13 8.72
C ALA A 29 -17.99 -3.08 9.11
N PHE A 30 -18.70 -2.04 8.65
CA PHE A 30 -20.11 -1.85 8.94
C PHE A 30 -21.01 -2.90 8.27
N LEU A 31 -20.71 -3.28 7.03
CA LEU A 31 -21.55 -4.19 6.23
C LEU A 31 -21.30 -5.68 6.51
N LEU A 32 -20.05 -6.08 6.73
CA LEU A 32 -19.67 -7.50 6.85
C LEU A 32 -19.84 -8.06 8.27
N GLY A 33 -19.81 -7.19 9.28
CA GLY A 33 -19.64 -7.62 10.67
C GLY A 33 -18.20 -8.08 10.97
N THR A 34 -17.93 -8.38 12.24
CA THR A 34 -16.56 -8.52 12.77
C THR A 34 -15.76 -9.66 12.15
N GLU A 35 -16.34 -10.86 12.06
CA GLU A 35 -15.61 -12.02 11.54
C GLU A 35 -15.26 -11.87 10.06
N ALA A 36 -16.24 -11.51 9.23
CA ALA A 36 -16.02 -11.34 7.80
C ALA A 36 -15.13 -10.12 7.49
N PHE A 37 -15.22 -9.03 8.25
CA PHE A 37 -14.27 -7.92 8.17
C PHE A 37 -12.85 -8.35 8.56
N GLY A 38 -12.70 -9.21 9.58
CA GLY A 38 -11.42 -9.75 9.98
C GLY A 38 -10.78 -10.67 8.95
N ILE A 39 -11.57 -11.50 8.27
CA ILE A 39 -11.13 -12.27 7.10
C ILE A 39 -10.65 -11.31 6.01
N LEU A 40 -11.45 -10.28 5.68
CA LEU A 40 -11.06 -9.28 4.69
C LEU A 40 -9.75 -8.56 5.07
N LYS A 41 -9.60 -8.16 6.34
CA LYS A 41 -8.38 -7.52 6.85
C LYS A 41 -7.16 -8.42 6.79
N GLY A 42 -7.31 -9.72 7.05
CA GLY A 42 -6.24 -10.71 6.87
C GLY A 42 -5.88 -10.94 5.39
N LEU A 43 -6.84 -10.79 4.46
CA LEU A 43 -6.60 -10.99 3.02
C LEU A 43 -6.00 -9.78 2.31
N MET A 44 -6.26 -8.55 2.77
CA MET A 44 -5.79 -7.33 2.10
C MET A 44 -4.28 -7.24 1.90
N PRO A 45 -3.44 -7.55 2.92
CA PRO A 45 -1.99 -7.50 2.74
C PRO A 45 -1.51 -8.50 1.68
N ILE A 46 -2.21 -9.63 1.54
CA ILE A 46 -1.94 -10.64 0.51
C ILE A 46 -2.34 -10.11 -0.86
N VAL A 47 -3.53 -9.51 -1.00
CA VAL A 47 -3.98 -8.84 -2.24
C VAL A 47 -2.95 -7.82 -2.69
N ASP A 48 -2.55 -6.91 -1.80
CA ASP A 48 -1.62 -5.84 -2.16
C ASP A 48 -0.23 -6.40 -2.50
N THR A 49 0.25 -7.41 -1.76
CA THR A 49 1.57 -8.02 -2.03
C THR A 49 1.60 -8.71 -3.39
N LEU A 50 0.58 -9.50 -3.71
CA LEU A 50 0.48 -10.22 -4.99
C LEU A 50 0.28 -9.26 -6.16
N THR A 51 -0.58 -8.25 -6.01
CA THR A 51 -0.77 -7.22 -7.04
C THR A 51 0.52 -6.42 -7.29
N ILE A 52 1.24 -6.03 -6.24
CA ILE A 52 2.54 -5.35 -6.40
C ILE A 52 3.54 -6.26 -7.12
N PHE A 53 3.65 -7.52 -6.69
CA PHE A 53 4.64 -8.44 -7.23
C PHE A 53 4.37 -8.79 -8.70
N PHE A 54 3.12 -9.11 -9.05
CA PHE A 54 2.76 -9.58 -10.39
C PHE A 54 2.39 -8.47 -11.38
N SER A 55 2.10 -7.25 -10.93
CA SER A 55 1.70 -6.16 -11.83
C SER A 55 2.31 -4.80 -11.47
N SER A 56 2.11 -4.31 -10.24
CA SER A 56 2.28 -2.90 -9.90
C SER A 56 3.72 -2.51 -9.55
N GLY A 57 4.67 -3.44 -9.55
CA GLY A 57 6.10 -3.19 -9.46
C GLY A 57 6.78 -2.81 -10.79
N ILE A 58 6.11 -3.05 -11.92
CA ILE A 58 6.61 -2.79 -13.29
C ILE A 58 6.46 -1.32 -13.74
N PRO A 59 5.41 -0.56 -13.37
CA PRO A 59 5.20 0.82 -13.83
C PRO A 59 6.38 1.78 -13.62
N PRO A 60 7.10 1.78 -12.48
CA PRO A 60 8.27 2.64 -12.32
C PRO A 60 9.41 2.32 -13.30
N ALA A 61 9.55 1.05 -13.70
CA ALA A 61 10.53 0.64 -14.71
C ALA A 61 10.13 1.19 -16.08
N ILE A 62 8.87 0.99 -16.49
CA ILE A 62 8.31 1.56 -17.73
C ILE A 62 8.52 3.07 -17.76
N ALA A 63 8.21 3.76 -16.65
CA ALA A 63 8.34 5.21 -16.55
C ALA A 63 9.79 5.67 -16.77
N LYS A 64 10.77 4.95 -16.23
CA LYS A 64 12.20 5.25 -16.42
C LYS A 64 12.61 5.09 -17.89
N PHE A 65 12.40 3.89 -18.46
CA PHE A 65 12.82 3.61 -19.84
C PHE A 65 12.13 4.56 -20.84
N LEU A 66 10.86 4.90 -20.61
CA LEU A 66 10.13 5.83 -21.48
C LEU A 66 10.64 7.28 -21.34
N ALA A 67 11.03 7.71 -20.13
CA ALA A 67 11.57 9.04 -19.90
C ALA A 67 12.97 9.25 -20.50
N GLU A 68 13.73 8.18 -20.73
CA GLU A 68 15.06 8.21 -21.37
C GLU A 68 14.97 8.28 -22.92
N GLU A 69 13.80 8.02 -23.51
CA GLU A 69 13.61 8.11 -24.96
C GLU A 69 13.52 9.57 -25.44
N LYS A 70 14.27 9.91 -26.50
CA LYS A 70 14.23 11.25 -27.12
C LYS A 70 12.85 11.58 -27.70
N GLU A 71 12.18 10.59 -28.27
CA GLU A 71 10.81 10.67 -28.76
C GLU A 71 10.00 9.50 -28.18
N ALA A 72 8.95 9.82 -27.43
CA ALA A 72 8.14 8.81 -26.74
C ALA A 72 7.37 7.95 -27.75
N ASN A 73 7.77 6.68 -27.91
CA ASN A 73 7.08 5.71 -28.76
C ASN A 73 6.35 4.66 -27.91
N ILE A 74 5.10 4.94 -27.52
CA ILE A 74 4.32 4.06 -26.64
C ILE A 74 4.06 2.68 -27.28
N ASN A 75 4.03 2.58 -28.61
CA ASN A 75 3.79 1.31 -29.29
C ASN A 75 4.87 0.27 -28.96
N LYS A 76 6.10 0.72 -28.66
CA LYS A 76 7.21 -0.14 -28.21
C LYS A 76 6.92 -0.81 -26.85
N TYR A 77 6.05 -0.21 -26.05
CA TYR A 77 5.67 -0.71 -24.72
C TYR A 77 4.37 -1.52 -24.75
N ILE A 78 3.69 -1.66 -25.90
CA ILE A 78 2.51 -2.55 -25.97
C ILE A 78 2.90 -4.01 -25.68
N PRO A 79 4.02 -4.55 -26.19
CA PRO A 79 4.44 -5.90 -25.83
C PRO A 79 4.70 -6.13 -24.33
N ILE A 80 5.16 -5.10 -23.58
CA ILE A 80 5.32 -5.25 -22.12
C ILE A 80 3.96 -5.40 -21.42
N LEU A 81 2.89 -4.74 -21.89
CA LEU A 81 1.53 -4.94 -21.36
C LEU A 81 1.09 -6.42 -21.45
N TYR A 82 1.37 -7.08 -22.58
CA TYR A 82 1.03 -8.49 -22.75
C TYR A 82 1.86 -9.41 -21.86
N LEU A 83 3.15 -9.09 -21.69
CA LEU A 83 4.01 -9.80 -20.74
C LEU A 83 3.51 -9.63 -19.29
N MET A 84 3.05 -8.42 -18.92
CA MET A 84 2.39 -8.16 -17.63
C MET A 84 1.10 -8.96 -17.48
N ILE A 85 0.28 -9.06 -18.53
CA ILE A 85 -0.95 -9.88 -18.51
C ILE A 85 -0.59 -11.35 -18.29
N LEU A 86 0.35 -11.91 -19.05
CA LEU A 86 0.82 -13.29 -18.88
C LEU A 86 1.34 -13.54 -17.46
N PHE A 87 2.14 -12.62 -16.93
CA PHE A 87 2.68 -12.73 -15.57
C PHE A 87 1.57 -12.62 -14.50
N SER A 88 0.56 -11.80 -14.72
CA SER A 88 -0.60 -11.68 -13.83
C SER A 88 -1.52 -12.90 -13.89
N ILE A 89 -1.67 -13.55 -15.05
CA ILE A 89 -2.40 -14.81 -15.19
C ILE A 89 -1.66 -15.92 -14.44
N PHE A 90 -0.34 -15.94 -14.51
CA PHE A 90 0.46 -16.83 -13.68
C PHE A 90 0.23 -16.55 -12.18
N GLY A 91 0.19 -15.27 -11.79
CA GLY A 91 -0.20 -14.86 -10.43
C GLY A 91 -1.60 -15.34 -10.03
N PHE A 92 -2.59 -15.23 -10.93
CA PHE A 92 -3.96 -15.74 -10.75
C PHE A 92 -3.98 -17.23 -10.45
N ILE A 93 -3.24 -18.03 -11.23
CA ILE A 93 -3.17 -19.48 -11.04
C ILE A 93 -2.53 -19.83 -9.68
N LEU A 94 -1.59 -19.00 -9.21
CA LEU A 94 -0.93 -19.20 -7.92
C LEU A 94 -1.78 -18.80 -6.71
N THR A 95 -2.77 -17.90 -6.86
CA THR A 95 -3.48 -17.34 -5.69
C THR A 95 -4.19 -18.38 -4.82
N PRO A 96 -4.82 -19.46 -5.34
CA PRO A 96 -5.44 -20.49 -4.50
C PRO A 96 -4.43 -21.28 -3.66
N TYR A 97 -3.18 -21.38 -4.12
CA TYR A 97 -2.12 -22.12 -3.42
C TYR A 97 -1.49 -21.33 -2.27
N VAL A 98 -1.69 -20.01 -2.23
CA VAL A 98 -1.15 -19.13 -1.17
C VAL A 98 -1.63 -19.57 0.21
N LYS A 99 -2.84 -20.12 0.32
CA LYS A 99 -3.39 -20.60 1.60
C LYS A 99 -2.55 -21.69 2.26
N TYR A 100 -1.86 -22.53 1.48
CA TYR A 100 -0.96 -23.57 2.00
C TYR A 100 0.33 -23.00 2.57
N ILE A 101 0.78 -21.85 2.05
CA ILE A 101 1.95 -21.13 2.57
C ILE A 101 1.59 -20.44 3.89
N LEU A 102 0.38 -19.87 3.98
CA LEU A 102 -0.08 -19.14 5.16
C LEU A 102 -0.49 -20.05 6.33
N GLY A 103 -1.06 -21.22 6.02
CA GLY A 103 -1.50 -22.20 7.01
C GLY A 103 -2.66 -21.72 7.90
N GLY A 104 -2.94 -22.51 8.93
CA GLY A 104 -3.94 -22.18 9.95
C GLY A 104 -5.34 -21.97 9.38
N HIS A 105 -6.05 -20.96 9.88
CA HIS A 105 -7.42 -20.66 9.47
C HIS A 105 -7.56 -20.25 8.00
N TYR A 106 -6.48 -19.88 7.29
CA TYR A 106 -6.53 -19.64 5.85
C TYR A 106 -6.88 -20.90 5.04
N LEU A 107 -6.51 -22.08 5.54
CA LEU A 107 -6.82 -23.35 4.86
C LEU A 107 -8.33 -23.61 4.76
N ASN A 108 -9.08 -23.12 5.75
CA ASN A 108 -10.52 -23.30 5.89
C ASN A 108 -11.32 -22.26 5.08
N LEU A 109 -10.68 -21.23 4.55
CA LEU A 109 -11.34 -20.24 3.71
C LEU A 109 -11.70 -20.85 2.36
N ASP A 110 -12.87 -20.46 1.86
CA ASP A 110 -13.37 -20.92 0.57
C ASP A 110 -12.47 -20.47 -0.59
N ASN A 111 -12.29 -21.35 -1.58
CA ASN A 111 -11.43 -21.11 -2.74
C ASN A 111 -11.92 -19.92 -3.57
N SER A 112 -13.22 -19.61 -3.52
CA SER A 112 -13.82 -18.44 -4.15
C SER A 112 -13.14 -17.12 -3.75
N LEU A 113 -12.72 -16.98 -2.48
CA LEU A 113 -12.04 -15.77 -2.01
C LEU A 113 -10.65 -15.62 -2.64
N TYR A 114 -9.90 -16.70 -2.78
CA TYR A 114 -8.59 -16.68 -3.42
C TYR A 114 -8.67 -16.42 -4.92
N LEU A 115 -9.72 -16.91 -5.58
CA LEU A 115 -10.02 -16.56 -6.97
C LEU A 115 -10.35 -15.06 -7.12
N ALA A 116 -11.08 -14.47 -6.17
CA ALA A 116 -11.32 -13.02 -6.15
C ALA A 116 -10.03 -12.21 -6.05
N ILE A 117 -9.05 -12.68 -5.25
CA ILE A 117 -7.71 -12.09 -5.17
C ILE A 117 -6.99 -12.23 -6.52
N GLY A 118 -7.09 -13.40 -7.16
CA GLY A 118 -6.55 -13.61 -8.49
C GLY A 118 -7.12 -12.59 -9.49
N PHE A 119 -8.42 -12.36 -9.48
CA PHE A 119 -9.05 -11.35 -10.33
C PHE A 119 -8.49 -9.95 -10.06
N CYS A 120 -8.18 -9.60 -8.80
CA CYS A 120 -7.54 -8.33 -8.46
C CYS A 120 -6.17 -8.21 -9.15
N VAL A 121 -5.37 -9.28 -9.11
CA VAL A 121 -4.04 -9.33 -9.73
C VAL A 121 -4.14 -9.08 -11.24
N VAL A 122 -5.01 -9.80 -11.95
CA VAL A 122 -5.16 -9.62 -13.40
C VAL A 122 -5.72 -8.24 -13.73
N ALA A 123 -6.78 -7.80 -13.03
CA ALA A 123 -7.41 -6.50 -13.25
C ALA A 123 -6.45 -5.32 -13.03
N SER A 124 -5.51 -5.46 -12.08
CA SER A 124 -4.55 -4.41 -11.76
C SER A 124 -3.53 -4.13 -12.88
N THR A 125 -3.33 -5.05 -13.83
CA THR A 125 -2.32 -4.90 -14.90
C THR A 125 -2.55 -3.68 -15.78
N LEU A 126 -3.80 -3.44 -16.17
CA LEU A 126 -4.15 -2.40 -17.14
C LEU A 126 -4.01 -1.01 -16.52
N ILE A 127 -4.42 -0.86 -15.25
CA ILE A 127 -4.18 0.37 -14.49
C ILE A 127 -2.69 0.57 -14.17
N ALA A 128 -1.94 -0.49 -13.84
CA ALA A 128 -0.50 -0.41 -13.62
C ALA A 128 0.22 0.07 -14.88
N PHE A 129 -0.03 -0.56 -16.03
CA PHE A 129 0.54 -0.17 -17.31
C PHE A 129 0.23 1.29 -17.65
N SER A 130 -1.04 1.69 -17.54
CA SER A 130 -1.43 3.06 -17.87
C SER A 130 -0.75 4.10 -16.97
N ARG A 131 -0.59 3.80 -15.67
CA ARG A 131 0.16 4.63 -14.73
C ARG A 131 1.65 4.73 -15.11
N GLY A 132 2.29 3.62 -15.49
CA GLY A 132 3.70 3.60 -15.89
C GLY A 132 3.97 4.49 -17.10
N ILE A 133 3.11 4.41 -18.11
CA ILE A 133 3.18 5.26 -19.30
C ILE A 133 2.94 6.74 -18.97
N LEU A 134 1.86 7.05 -18.24
CA LEU A 134 1.55 8.44 -17.86
C LEU A 134 2.66 9.05 -16.98
N GLN A 135 3.28 8.25 -16.12
CA GLN A 135 4.41 8.65 -15.29
C GLN A 135 5.66 8.91 -16.14
N GLY A 136 5.99 8.04 -17.12
CA GLY A 136 7.12 8.25 -18.03
C GLY A 136 6.95 9.45 -18.96
N LEU A 137 5.72 9.74 -19.40
CA LEU A 137 5.39 10.96 -20.17
C LEU A 137 5.36 12.25 -19.32
N LEU A 138 5.61 12.15 -18.00
CA LEU A 138 5.51 13.25 -17.04
C LEU A 138 4.12 13.93 -17.06
N LYS A 139 3.06 13.19 -17.40
CA LYS A 139 1.68 13.69 -17.40
C LYS A 139 1.03 13.48 -16.04
N ILE A 140 1.61 14.12 -15.03
CA ILE A 140 1.31 13.92 -13.62
C ILE A 140 -0.16 14.20 -13.28
N LYS A 141 -0.79 15.20 -13.91
CA LYS A 141 -2.22 15.47 -13.75
C LYS A 141 -3.10 14.27 -14.15
N TYR A 142 -2.80 13.63 -15.28
CA TYR A 142 -3.54 12.46 -15.75
C TYR A 142 -3.26 11.24 -14.89
N LEU A 143 -2.01 11.05 -14.46
CA LEU A 143 -1.66 10.01 -13.50
C LEU A 143 -2.49 10.13 -12.21
N SER A 144 -2.56 11.34 -11.64
CA SER A 144 -3.31 11.64 -10.41
C SER A 144 -4.81 11.36 -10.55
N LEU A 145 -5.39 11.63 -11.73
CA LEU A 145 -6.80 11.33 -12.01
C LEU A 145 -7.10 9.83 -11.99
N THR A 146 -6.15 8.97 -12.39
CA THR A 146 -6.35 7.51 -12.30
C THR A 146 -6.48 7.02 -10.86
N TRP A 147 -5.78 7.64 -9.90
CA TRP A 147 -5.94 7.33 -8.47
C TRP A 147 -7.29 7.78 -7.95
N ILE A 148 -7.72 8.99 -8.30
CA ILE A 148 -9.03 9.51 -7.87
C ILE A 148 -10.14 8.58 -8.37
N VAL A 149 -10.18 8.29 -9.67
CA VAL A 149 -11.21 7.45 -10.28
C VAL A 149 -11.22 6.03 -9.69
N GLU A 150 -10.05 5.40 -9.53
CA GLU A 150 -9.94 4.07 -8.90
C GLU A 150 -10.62 4.05 -7.53
N TYR A 151 -10.25 4.98 -6.65
CA TYR A 151 -10.74 4.98 -5.28
C TYR A 151 -12.21 5.40 -5.18
N THR A 152 -12.68 6.34 -6.01
CA THR A 152 -14.11 6.69 -6.07
C THR A 152 -14.95 5.49 -6.50
N VAL A 153 -14.56 4.82 -7.60
CA VAL A 153 -15.28 3.66 -8.12
C VAL A 153 -15.23 2.51 -7.12
N LYS A 154 -14.07 2.26 -6.50
CA LYS A 154 -13.90 1.23 -5.45
C LYS A 154 -14.85 1.44 -4.28
N VAL A 155 -15.01 2.67 -3.79
CA VAL A 155 -15.92 3.01 -2.69
C VAL A 155 -17.39 2.83 -3.08
N ILE A 156 -17.78 3.23 -4.29
CA ILE A 156 -19.16 3.06 -4.75
C ILE A 156 -19.49 1.56 -4.90
N LEU A 157 -18.59 0.81 -5.55
CA LEU A 157 -18.79 -0.61 -5.80
C LEU A 157 -18.71 -1.45 -4.53
N VAL A 158 -17.86 -1.10 -3.54
CA VAL A 158 -17.79 -1.88 -2.30
C VAL A 158 -19.10 -1.84 -1.56
N PHE A 159 -19.79 -0.69 -1.53
CA PHE A 159 -21.09 -0.59 -0.87
C PHE A 159 -22.12 -1.53 -1.53
N ILE A 160 -22.22 -1.50 -2.86
CA ILE A 160 -23.19 -2.31 -3.61
C ILE A 160 -22.83 -3.80 -3.54
N LEU A 161 -21.61 -4.17 -3.93
CA LEU A 161 -21.23 -5.58 -4.08
C LEU A 161 -21.10 -6.31 -2.76
N THR A 162 -20.70 -5.63 -1.68
CA THR A 162 -20.61 -6.24 -0.35
C THR A 162 -21.99 -6.62 0.18
N LEU A 163 -23.04 -5.83 -0.11
CA LEU A 163 -24.41 -6.15 0.29
C LEU A 163 -24.92 -7.44 -0.36
N TYR A 164 -24.55 -7.73 -1.61
CA TYR A 164 -25.02 -8.91 -2.34
C TYR A 164 -24.13 -10.14 -2.19
N PHE A 165 -22.81 -9.95 -2.14
CA PHE A 165 -21.83 -11.04 -2.23
C PHE A 165 -20.86 -11.11 -1.03
N GLY A 166 -21.08 -10.32 0.03
CA GLY A 166 -20.25 -10.33 1.23
C GLY A 166 -18.77 -10.06 0.93
N ILE A 167 -17.87 -10.86 1.52
CA ILE A 167 -16.41 -10.71 1.41
C ILE A 167 -15.96 -10.79 -0.05
N PHE A 168 -16.52 -11.73 -0.81
CA PHE A 168 -16.24 -11.89 -2.23
C PHE A 168 -16.60 -10.62 -3.01
N GLY A 169 -17.76 -10.02 -2.69
CA GLY A 169 -18.18 -8.73 -3.24
C GLY A 169 -17.23 -7.58 -2.93
N SER A 170 -16.72 -7.53 -1.69
CA SER A 170 -15.72 -6.52 -1.30
C SER A 170 -14.42 -6.66 -2.12
N LEU A 171 -13.94 -7.89 -2.36
CA LEU A 171 -12.77 -8.13 -3.21
C LEU A 171 -13.05 -7.82 -4.69
N LEU A 172 -14.22 -8.21 -5.21
CA LEU A 172 -14.62 -7.89 -6.59
C LEU A 172 -14.71 -6.39 -6.84
N SER A 173 -15.12 -5.60 -5.85
CA SER A 173 -15.15 -4.14 -5.96
C SER A 173 -13.78 -3.55 -6.29
N ILE A 174 -12.70 -4.16 -5.78
CA ILE A 174 -11.32 -3.77 -6.06
C ILE A 174 -10.98 -4.12 -7.51
N SER A 175 -11.22 -5.37 -7.92
CA SER A 175 -10.98 -5.82 -9.31
C SER A 175 -11.69 -4.94 -10.34
N LEU A 176 -12.98 -4.67 -10.14
CA LEU A 176 -13.76 -3.83 -11.04
C LEU A 176 -13.28 -2.38 -11.04
N SER A 177 -12.88 -1.85 -9.88
CA SER A 177 -12.30 -0.51 -9.80
C SER A 177 -10.99 -0.39 -10.58
N TYR A 178 -10.14 -1.42 -10.53
CA TYR A 178 -8.90 -1.47 -11.33
C TYR A 178 -9.17 -1.54 -12.82
N LEU A 179 -10.15 -2.34 -13.26
CA LEU A 179 -10.53 -2.42 -14.68
C LEU A 179 -11.06 -1.07 -15.18
N ILE A 180 -12.02 -0.47 -14.47
CA ILE A 180 -12.63 0.80 -14.88
C ILE A 180 -11.59 1.92 -14.90
N ALA A 181 -10.80 2.06 -13.85
CA ALA A 181 -9.77 3.09 -13.77
C ALA A 181 -8.61 2.82 -14.74
N GLY A 182 -8.33 1.56 -15.07
CA GLY A 182 -7.39 1.18 -16.11
C GLY A 182 -7.86 1.60 -17.50
N ILE A 183 -9.10 1.26 -17.88
CA ILE A 183 -9.69 1.65 -19.17
C ILE A 183 -9.68 3.18 -19.30
N PHE A 184 -10.06 3.87 -18.23
CA PHE A 184 -9.96 5.33 -18.14
C PHE A 184 -8.52 5.81 -18.28
N GLY A 185 -7.55 5.13 -17.67
CA GLY A 185 -6.11 5.42 -17.81
C GLY A 185 -5.62 5.32 -19.26
N VAL A 186 -6.05 4.30 -20.01
CA VAL A 186 -5.73 4.17 -21.44
C VAL A 186 -6.36 5.30 -22.25
N TYR A 187 -7.60 5.68 -21.96
CA TYR A 187 -8.23 6.86 -22.55
C TYR A 187 -7.44 8.15 -22.26
N LEU A 188 -6.92 8.30 -21.03
CA LEU A 188 -6.07 9.44 -20.68
C LEU A 188 -4.73 9.45 -21.44
N ILE A 189 -4.15 8.28 -21.73
CA ILE A 189 -2.95 8.17 -22.59
C ILE A 189 -3.24 8.67 -23.99
N TYR A 190 -4.35 8.24 -24.59
CA TYR A 190 -4.78 8.70 -25.90
C TYR A 190 -4.92 10.23 -25.93
N LYS A 191 -5.56 10.81 -24.91
CA LYS A 191 -5.69 12.26 -24.74
C LYS A 191 -4.33 12.94 -24.54
N ALA A 192 -3.44 12.35 -23.76
CA ALA A 192 -2.11 12.87 -23.46
C ALA A 192 -1.21 12.97 -24.71
N LEU A 193 -1.36 12.02 -25.64
CA LEU A 193 -0.66 12.02 -26.93
C LEU A 193 -1.37 12.82 -28.04
N LYS A 194 -2.43 13.57 -27.71
CA LYS A 194 -3.24 14.32 -28.69
C LYS A 194 -3.75 13.44 -29.85
N GLY A 195 -4.10 12.19 -29.55
CA GLY A 195 -4.64 11.26 -30.56
C GLY A 195 -3.63 10.58 -31.46
N LYS A 196 -2.31 10.76 -31.24
CA LYS A 196 -1.25 10.01 -31.95
C LYS A 196 -1.07 8.56 -31.44
N PHE A 197 -1.92 8.13 -30.51
CA PHE A 197 -1.91 6.77 -29.98
C PHE A 197 -2.79 5.88 -30.85
N ASP A 198 -2.19 4.88 -31.48
CA ASP A 198 -2.90 3.99 -32.39
C ASP A 198 -3.53 2.82 -31.61
N PHE A 199 -4.82 2.93 -31.31
CA PHE A 199 -5.58 1.87 -30.63
C PHE A 199 -5.58 0.55 -31.40
N LYS A 200 -5.41 0.57 -32.73
CA LYS A 200 -5.41 -0.67 -33.52
C LYS A 200 -4.21 -1.56 -33.18
N LYS A 201 -3.09 -0.96 -32.79
CA LYS A 201 -1.89 -1.70 -32.37
C LYS A 201 -2.01 -2.37 -31.02
N LEU A 202 -2.97 -1.97 -30.17
CA LEU A 202 -3.31 -2.72 -28.96
C LEU A 202 -4.06 -4.02 -29.26
N ILE A 203 -4.56 -4.21 -30.49
CA ILE A 203 -5.40 -5.35 -30.87
C ILE A 203 -4.63 -6.28 -31.84
N ASP A 204 -3.48 -5.85 -32.38
CA ASP A 204 -2.69 -6.63 -33.34
C ASP A 204 -1.78 -7.68 -32.67
N ILE A 205 -2.39 -8.80 -32.27
CA ILE A 205 -1.77 -9.86 -31.47
C ILE A 205 -0.55 -10.51 -32.17
N LYS A 206 -0.48 -10.53 -33.50
CA LYS A 206 0.59 -11.25 -34.24
C LYS A 206 1.95 -10.56 -34.12
N ASP A 207 2.00 -9.24 -34.29
CA ASP A 207 3.25 -8.48 -34.15
C ASP A 207 3.68 -8.34 -32.70
N ILE A 208 2.71 -8.35 -31.78
CA ILE A 208 2.97 -8.30 -30.35
C ILE A 208 3.65 -9.58 -29.90
N THR A 209 3.07 -10.76 -30.18
CA THR A 209 3.57 -12.05 -29.68
C THR A 209 5.01 -12.33 -30.12
N LYS A 210 5.39 -11.90 -31.32
CA LYS A 210 6.77 -12.00 -31.84
C LYS A 210 7.79 -11.21 -31.02
N ASN A 211 7.37 -10.10 -30.40
CA ASN A 211 8.24 -9.17 -29.67
C ASN A 211 8.06 -9.20 -28.13
N ILE A 212 7.17 -10.04 -27.60
CA ILE A 212 6.90 -10.16 -26.15
C ILE A 212 8.19 -10.41 -25.36
N PHE A 213 9.01 -11.36 -25.80
CA PHE A 213 10.26 -11.76 -25.11
C PHE A 213 11.51 -11.06 -25.67
N SER A 214 11.36 -9.85 -26.23
CA SER A 214 12.52 -9.06 -26.64
C SER A 214 13.43 -8.72 -25.44
N ASN A 215 14.74 -8.56 -25.70
CA ASN A 215 15.71 -8.16 -24.68
C ASN A 215 15.27 -6.89 -23.93
N PHE A 216 14.66 -5.94 -24.66
CA PHE A 216 14.12 -4.71 -24.10
C PHE A 216 13.06 -4.97 -23.01
N ASN A 217 12.08 -5.84 -23.25
CA ASN A 217 11.04 -6.15 -22.26
C ASN A 217 11.59 -6.92 -21.07
N LEU A 218 12.55 -7.82 -21.32
CA LEU A 218 13.23 -8.56 -20.26
C LEU A 218 14.07 -7.64 -19.37
N ASP A 219 14.69 -6.60 -19.92
CA ASP A 219 15.45 -5.61 -19.15
C ASP A 219 14.51 -4.75 -18.29
N ILE A 220 13.33 -4.37 -18.81
CA ILE A 220 12.27 -3.72 -18.01
C ILE A 220 11.85 -4.63 -16.85
N LEU A 221 11.59 -5.91 -17.09
CA LEU A 221 11.23 -6.85 -16.04
C LEU A 221 12.33 -7.00 -14.99
N LYS A 222 13.59 -7.23 -15.41
CA LYS A 222 14.73 -7.33 -14.48
C LYS A 222 14.88 -6.09 -13.61
N TYR A 223 14.66 -4.90 -14.19
CA TYR A 223 14.69 -3.65 -13.44
C TYR A 223 13.51 -3.52 -12.46
N SER A 224 12.35 -4.10 -12.80
CA SER A 224 11.15 -4.07 -11.95
C SER A 224 11.20 -5.00 -10.73
N VAL A 225 11.88 -6.15 -10.82
CA VAL A 225 11.96 -7.13 -9.72
C VAL A 225 12.38 -6.52 -8.38
N PRO A 226 13.51 -5.78 -8.27
CA PRO A 226 13.90 -5.19 -6.98
C PRO A 226 12.92 -4.13 -6.48
N ILE A 227 12.25 -3.40 -7.40
CA ILE A 227 11.25 -2.38 -7.06
C ILE A 227 9.99 -3.05 -6.51
N ALA A 228 9.54 -4.13 -7.15
CA ALA A 228 8.41 -4.94 -6.72
C ALA A 228 8.67 -5.53 -5.34
N LEU A 229 9.82 -6.20 -5.15
CA LEU A 229 10.23 -6.77 -3.86
C LEU A 229 10.27 -5.72 -2.75
N THR A 230 10.86 -4.55 -3.02
CA THR A 230 10.93 -3.45 -2.06
C THR A 230 9.54 -2.95 -1.67
N SER A 231 8.67 -2.72 -2.65
CA SER A 231 7.32 -2.18 -2.44
C SER A 231 6.42 -3.19 -1.71
N SER A 232 6.49 -4.47 -2.10
CA SER A 232 5.78 -5.58 -1.44
C SER A 232 6.25 -5.74 0.02
N SER A 233 7.56 -5.68 0.28
CA SER A 233 8.12 -5.77 1.64
C SER A 233 7.61 -4.65 2.54
N TYR A 234 7.56 -3.41 2.03
CA TYR A 234 7.02 -2.27 2.77
C TYR A 234 5.53 -2.45 3.10
N ARG A 235 4.77 -3.02 2.16
CA ARG A 235 3.34 -3.28 2.35
C ARG A 235 3.09 -4.34 3.41
N LEU A 236 3.83 -5.45 3.35
CA LEU A 236 3.78 -6.51 4.35
C LEU A 236 4.15 -5.98 5.73
N PHE A 237 5.19 -5.16 5.84
CA PHE A 237 5.64 -4.61 7.12
C PHE A 237 4.52 -3.87 7.86
N GLY A 238 3.69 -3.12 7.14
CA GLY A 238 2.60 -2.37 7.75
C GLY A 238 1.49 -3.25 8.31
N ASP A 239 1.23 -4.42 7.74
CA ASP A 239 0.01 -5.20 8.00
C ASP A 239 0.25 -6.69 8.31
N ILE A 240 1.50 -7.11 8.54
CA ILE A 240 1.87 -8.51 8.78
C ILE A 240 1.11 -9.11 9.98
N ASP A 241 0.85 -8.30 11.00
CA ASP A 241 0.12 -8.70 12.20
C ASP A 241 -1.28 -9.25 11.84
N ASN A 242 -1.98 -8.61 10.89
CA ASN A 242 -3.29 -9.08 10.43
C ASN A 242 -3.20 -10.45 9.75
N ILE A 243 -2.09 -10.76 9.07
CA ILE A 243 -1.88 -12.07 8.46
C ILE A 243 -1.66 -13.12 9.55
N VAL A 244 -0.78 -12.85 10.51
CA VAL A 244 -0.43 -13.82 11.56
C VAL A 244 -1.62 -14.08 12.47
N ILE A 245 -2.33 -13.03 12.90
CA ILE A 245 -3.55 -13.17 13.73
C ILE A 245 -4.63 -13.93 12.98
N MET A 246 -4.87 -13.62 11.70
CA MET A 246 -5.85 -14.36 10.91
C MET A 246 -5.47 -15.83 10.78
N SER A 247 -4.19 -16.16 10.57
CA SER A 247 -3.73 -17.54 10.47
C SER A 247 -3.92 -18.33 11.76
N ILE A 248 -3.54 -17.75 12.91
CA ILE A 248 -3.51 -18.44 14.20
C ILE A 248 -4.85 -18.44 14.92
N MET A 249 -5.58 -17.32 14.90
CA MET A 249 -6.79 -17.11 15.73
C MET A 249 -8.08 -17.02 14.92
N GLY A 250 -8.00 -16.86 13.60
CA GLY A 250 -9.16 -16.80 12.71
C GLY A 250 -9.81 -15.43 12.57
N GLY A 251 -10.94 -15.42 11.84
CA GLY A 251 -11.59 -14.20 11.35
C GLY A 251 -12.09 -13.27 12.44
N PHE A 252 -12.75 -13.79 13.47
CA PHE A 252 -13.34 -12.96 14.53
C PHE A 252 -12.28 -12.11 15.28
N TRP A 253 -11.20 -12.75 15.73
CA TRP A 253 -10.11 -12.07 16.44
C TRP A 253 -9.33 -11.12 15.53
N SER A 254 -9.10 -11.52 14.27
CA SER A 254 -8.56 -10.63 13.23
C SER A 254 -9.43 -9.39 13.04
N GLY A 255 -10.75 -9.51 13.16
CA GLY A 255 -11.70 -8.38 13.06
C GLY A 255 -11.56 -7.39 14.21
N ILE A 256 -11.51 -7.89 15.44
CA ILE A 256 -11.32 -7.06 16.66
C ILE A 256 -9.98 -6.33 16.59
N TYR A 257 -8.91 -7.02 16.22
CA TYR A 257 -7.60 -6.39 15.98
C TYR A 257 -7.66 -5.39 14.82
N GLY A 258 -8.38 -5.74 13.75
CA GLY A 258 -8.60 -4.92 12.55
C GLY A 258 -9.25 -3.57 12.85
N TYR A 259 -10.23 -3.53 13.76
CA TYR A 259 -10.85 -2.27 14.22
C TYR A 259 -9.84 -1.37 14.95
N SER A 260 -9.09 -1.96 15.87
CA SER A 260 -8.07 -1.28 16.68
C SER A 260 -6.93 -0.73 15.81
N SER A 261 -6.45 -1.54 14.87
CA SER A 261 -5.42 -1.15 13.90
C SER A 261 -5.92 -0.08 12.93
N LEU A 262 -7.20 -0.11 12.52
CA LEU A 262 -7.75 0.93 11.63
C LEU A 262 -7.80 2.29 12.33
N ILE A 263 -8.26 2.36 13.58
CA ILE A 263 -8.32 3.63 14.34
C ILE A 263 -6.91 4.15 14.63
N SER A 264 -6.01 3.30 15.14
CA SER A 264 -4.65 3.72 15.54
C SER A 264 -3.83 4.32 14.39
N ARG A 265 -4.12 3.94 13.14
CA ARG A 265 -3.45 4.49 11.94
C ARG A 265 -3.84 5.91 11.59
N GLY A 266 -4.90 6.46 12.21
CA GLY A 266 -5.24 7.88 12.10
C GLY A 266 -4.05 8.79 12.43
N ILE A 267 -3.15 8.35 13.32
CA ILE A 267 -1.92 9.05 13.71
C ILE A 267 -0.99 9.32 12.52
N PHE A 268 -0.94 8.42 11.54
CA PHE A 268 -0.10 8.61 10.35
C PHE A 268 -0.54 9.77 9.47
N MET A 269 -1.79 10.23 9.57
CA MET A 269 -2.24 11.40 8.83
C MET A 269 -1.43 12.64 9.22
N PHE A 270 -1.18 12.82 10.52
CA PHE A 270 -0.37 13.93 11.04
C PHE A 270 1.09 13.82 10.62
N ALA A 271 1.71 12.63 10.75
CA ALA A 271 3.08 12.43 10.30
C ALA A 271 3.24 12.68 8.80
N SER A 272 2.27 12.26 7.98
CA SER A 272 2.33 12.51 6.54
C SER A 272 2.22 13.99 6.17
N ALA A 273 1.43 14.77 6.92
CA ALA A 273 1.31 16.21 6.70
C ALA A 273 2.64 16.95 6.91
N VAL A 274 3.46 16.47 7.85
CA VAL A 274 4.78 17.04 8.14
C VAL A 274 5.87 16.43 7.25
N SER A 275 5.84 15.11 6.99
CA SER A 275 6.92 14.41 6.29
C SER A 275 7.01 14.73 4.80
N ILE A 276 5.88 14.99 4.14
CA ILE A 276 5.81 15.34 2.72
C ILE A 276 6.62 16.62 2.41
N PRO A 277 6.39 17.77 3.07
CA PRO A 277 7.18 18.97 2.84
C PRO A 277 8.59 18.89 3.42
N LEU A 278 8.83 18.02 4.42
CA LEU A 278 10.13 17.87 5.06
C LEU A 278 11.20 17.34 4.08
N LEU A 279 10.87 16.32 3.30
CA LEU A 279 11.80 15.69 2.35
C LEU A 279 12.45 16.69 1.36
N PRO A 280 11.69 17.49 0.58
CA PRO A 280 12.29 18.42 -0.36
C PRO A 280 13.03 19.57 0.34
N ARG A 281 12.61 20.00 1.53
CA ARG A 281 13.29 21.06 2.29
C ARG A 281 14.66 20.59 2.77
N ILE A 282 14.73 19.43 3.42
CA ILE A 282 16.00 18.83 3.85
C ILE A 282 16.89 18.52 2.64
N SER A 283 16.34 18.11 1.50
CA SER A 283 17.13 17.87 0.30
C SER A 283 17.85 19.13 -0.20
N LYS A 284 17.19 20.30 -0.12
CA LYS A 284 17.75 21.59 -0.54
C LYS A 284 18.69 22.22 0.49
N THR A 285 18.27 22.29 1.75
CA THR A 285 19.03 23.01 2.79
C THR A 285 20.05 22.13 3.49
N LYS A 286 19.86 20.80 3.44
CA LYS A 286 20.61 19.80 4.25
C LYS A 286 20.56 20.10 5.75
N ASP A 287 19.61 20.90 6.20
CA ASP A 287 19.46 21.32 7.59
C ASP A 287 18.58 20.33 8.37
N LEU A 288 19.16 19.75 9.42
CA LEU A 288 18.50 18.81 10.32
C LEU A 288 17.66 19.49 11.41
N SER A 289 17.77 20.80 11.59
CA SER A 289 16.90 21.58 12.50
C SER A 289 15.42 21.40 12.12
N LEU A 290 15.13 21.34 10.81
CA LEU A 290 13.80 21.10 10.25
C LEU A 290 13.22 19.75 10.66
N LEU A 291 14.05 18.72 10.82
CA LEU A 291 13.60 17.42 11.34
C LEU A 291 13.17 17.54 12.81
N LYS A 292 13.92 18.29 13.62
CA LYS A 292 13.58 18.54 15.02
C LYS A 292 12.24 19.27 15.13
N GLU A 293 12.05 20.32 14.35
CA GLU A 293 10.76 21.05 14.28
C GLU A 293 9.62 20.12 13.84
N GLY A 294 9.84 19.31 12.81
CA GLY A 294 8.86 18.34 12.33
C GLY A 294 8.46 17.30 13.39
N ILE A 295 9.43 16.79 14.17
CA ILE A 295 9.17 15.87 15.28
C ILE A 295 8.34 16.56 16.37
N ILE A 296 8.65 17.81 16.73
CA ILE A 296 7.89 18.57 17.73
C ILE A 296 6.44 18.78 17.25
N GLN A 297 6.25 19.26 16.02
CA GLN A 297 4.91 19.46 15.45
C GLN A 297 4.12 18.15 15.41
N ASN A 298 4.73 17.08 14.91
CA ASN A 298 4.09 15.77 14.89
C ASN A 298 3.73 15.29 16.29
N THR A 299 4.59 15.51 17.29
CA THR A 299 4.29 15.16 18.69
C THR A 299 3.06 15.90 19.20
N ILE A 300 2.96 17.21 18.98
CA ILE A 300 1.82 18.02 19.43
C ILE A 300 0.51 17.54 18.81
N PHE A 301 0.50 17.27 17.51
CA PHE A 301 -0.72 16.83 16.81
C PHE A 301 -1.08 15.37 17.09
N SER A 302 -0.09 14.48 17.20
CA SER A 302 -0.35 13.06 17.47
C SER A 302 -0.65 12.80 18.95
N SER A 303 -0.07 13.55 19.89
CA SER A 303 -0.28 13.32 21.32
C SER A 303 -1.73 13.44 21.72
N ILE A 304 -2.49 14.40 21.17
CA ILE A 304 -3.91 14.54 21.51
C ILE A 304 -4.73 13.32 21.07
N PHE A 305 -4.41 12.78 19.89
CA PHE A 305 -5.07 11.58 19.37
C PHE A 305 -4.66 10.33 20.15
N VAL A 306 -3.36 10.19 20.48
CA VAL A 306 -2.83 9.09 21.29
C VAL A 306 -3.44 9.11 22.68
N LEU A 307 -3.48 10.26 23.36
CA LEU A 307 -4.10 10.41 24.68
C LEU A 307 -5.58 10.06 24.63
N GLY A 308 -6.31 10.49 23.59
CA GLY A 308 -7.70 10.08 23.36
C GLY A 308 -7.86 8.57 23.26
N CYS A 309 -7.01 7.89 22.46
CA CYS A 309 -7.04 6.43 22.34
C CYS A 309 -6.57 5.70 23.60
N LEU A 310 -5.74 6.32 24.44
CA LEU A 310 -5.25 5.73 25.68
C LEU A 310 -6.30 5.76 26.79
N PHE A 311 -6.88 6.92 27.04
CA PHE A 311 -7.84 7.12 28.12
C PHE A 311 -9.26 6.73 27.72
N PHE A 312 -9.64 6.93 26.47
CA PHE A 312 -11.00 6.71 25.98
C PHE A 312 -11.05 5.82 24.71
N PRO A 313 -10.40 4.64 24.67
CA PRO A 313 -10.40 3.75 23.51
C PRO A 313 -11.80 3.24 23.14
N GLU A 314 -12.70 3.14 24.11
CA GLU A 314 -14.07 2.66 23.92
C GLU A 314 -14.88 3.59 23.03
N ILE A 315 -14.68 4.91 23.14
CA ILE A 315 -15.44 5.91 22.39
C ILE A 315 -15.34 5.68 20.88
N PRO A 316 -14.15 5.67 20.24
CA PRO A 316 -14.06 5.45 18.80
C PRO A 316 -14.46 4.03 18.40
N LEU A 317 -14.18 3.01 19.23
CA LEU A 317 -14.57 1.63 18.92
C LEU A 317 -16.10 1.45 18.88
N ILE A 318 -16.82 2.00 19.86
CA ILE A 318 -18.28 1.98 19.90
C ILE A 318 -18.86 2.88 18.82
N ALA A 319 -18.31 4.09 18.64
CA ALA A 319 -18.84 5.05 17.68
C ALA A 319 -18.77 4.54 16.24
N PHE A 320 -17.67 3.89 15.85
CA PHE A 320 -17.47 3.44 14.47
C PHE A 320 -17.92 2.00 14.22
N PHE A 321 -17.79 1.11 15.22
CA PHE A 321 -18.03 -0.33 15.03
C PHE A 321 -19.08 -0.92 15.95
N LYS A 322 -19.66 -0.13 16.87
CA LYS A 322 -20.68 -0.56 17.86
C LYS A 322 -20.24 -1.74 18.73
N ILE A 323 -18.93 -1.94 18.90
CA ILE A 323 -18.35 -3.06 19.66
C ILE A 323 -17.23 -2.52 20.55
N ALA A 324 -17.26 -2.91 21.83
CA ALA A 324 -16.21 -2.65 22.81
C ALA A 324 -15.76 -3.98 23.42
N ASN A 325 -14.87 -4.69 22.73
CA ASN A 325 -14.25 -5.90 23.27
C ASN A 325 -13.03 -5.52 24.13
N PRO A 326 -12.87 -6.09 25.35
CA PRO A 326 -11.72 -5.81 26.23
C PRO A 326 -10.35 -5.97 25.56
N GLU A 327 -10.18 -7.03 24.77
CA GLU A 327 -8.92 -7.29 24.04
C GLU A 327 -8.70 -6.25 22.93
N GLY A 328 -9.76 -5.84 22.24
CA GLY A 328 -9.69 -4.76 21.23
C GLY A 328 -9.35 -3.41 21.86
N ILE A 329 -9.90 -3.10 23.03
CA ILE A 329 -9.56 -1.90 23.79
C ILE A 329 -8.07 -1.87 24.14
N LEU A 330 -7.53 -2.98 24.66
CA LEU A 330 -6.11 -3.11 24.96
C LEU A 330 -5.25 -2.98 23.70
N CYS A 331 -5.65 -3.64 22.61
CA CYS A 331 -4.97 -3.52 21.31
C CYS A 331 -4.92 -2.06 20.84
N LEU A 332 -6.03 -1.33 20.90
CA LEU A 332 -6.07 0.08 20.47
C LEU A 332 -5.12 0.96 21.30
N ARG A 333 -5.07 0.77 22.63
CA ARG A 333 -4.14 1.50 23.51
C ARG A 333 -2.68 1.26 23.09
N ILE A 334 -2.31 0.00 22.93
CA ILE A 334 -0.94 -0.40 22.57
C ILE A 334 -0.58 0.09 21.16
N LEU A 335 -1.48 -0.09 20.19
CA LEU A 335 -1.27 0.31 18.81
C LEU A 335 -1.21 1.83 18.64
N ALA A 336 -1.93 2.60 19.45
CA ALA A 336 -1.82 4.07 19.44
C ALA A 336 -0.42 4.54 19.86
N ILE A 337 0.18 3.90 20.88
CA ILE A 337 1.59 4.17 21.25
C ILE A 337 2.54 3.72 20.14
N SER A 338 2.30 2.54 19.57
CA SER A 338 3.12 2.01 18.48
C SER A 338 3.11 2.93 17.25
N SER A 339 1.93 3.41 16.85
CA SER A 339 1.79 4.30 15.70
C SER A 339 2.42 5.66 15.94
N LEU A 340 2.50 6.15 17.20
CA LEU A 340 3.30 7.32 17.56
C LEU A 340 4.79 7.12 17.23
N PHE A 341 5.40 6.01 17.66
CA PHE A 341 6.81 5.72 17.34
C PHE A 341 7.04 5.55 15.83
N MET A 342 6.13 4.86 15.14
CA MET A 342 6.20 4.74 13.68
C MET A 342 6.04 6.10 12.97
N SER A 343 5.25 7.01 13.54
CA SER A 343 5.07 8.36 13.02
C SER A 343 6.40 9.15 13.06
N TYR A 344 7.18 9.00 14.13
CA TYR A 344 8.53 9.58 14.22
C TYR A 344 9.50 8.94 13.25
N TYR A 345 9.48 7.61 13.13
CA TYR A 345 10.32 6.93 12.14
C TYR A 345 9.99 7.39 10.71
N THR A 346 8.72 7.66 10.40
CA THR A 346 8.32 8.17 9.08
C THR A 346 9.01 9.50 8.76
N LEU A 347 9.09 10.42 9.72
CA LEU A 347 9.80 11.69 9.58
C LEU A 347 11.32 11.50 9.41
N ILE A 348 11.91 10.62 10.22
CA ILE A 348 13.34 10.27 10.12
C ILE A 348 13.65 9.67 8.76
N SER A 349 12.81 8.74 8.30
CA SER A 349 12.95 8.11 6.99
C SER A 349 12.89 9.14 5.86
N SER A 350 11.96 10.09 5.92
CA SER A 350 11.89 11.20 4.95
C SER A 350 13.12 12.11 4.99
N ALA A 351 13.68 12.37 6.17
CA ALA A 351 14.92 13.15 6.32
C ALA A 351 16.13 12.40 5.77
N LEU A 352 16.30 11.11 6.08
CA LEU A 352 17.35 10.25 5.53
C LEU A 352 17.29 10.21 3.99
N GLN A 353 16.08 10.09 3.43
CA GLN A 353 15.86 10.15 1.99
C GLN A 353 16.26 11.52 1.42
N GLY A 354 15.85 12.64 2.05
CA GLY A 354 16.25 13.98 1.63
C GLY A 354 17.76 14.22 1.70
N LEU A 355 18.45 13.59 2.65
CA LEU A 355 19.91 13.64 2.76
C LEU A 355 20.63 12.83 1.68
N GLY A 356 19.96 11.87 1.03
CA GLY A 356 20.54 10.96 0.02
C GLY A 356 20.79 9.54 0.53
N TYR A 357 20.41 9.23 1.77
CA TYR A 357 20.62 7.93 2.42
C TYR A 357 19.38 7.02 2.39
N ALA A 358 18.61 7.04 1.30
CA ALA A 358 17.38 6.26 1.15
C ALA A 358 17.58 4.75 1.39
N LYS A 359 18.76 4.21 1.03
CA LYS A 359 19.13 2.80 1.29
C LYS A 359 19.11 2.45 2.77
N ILE A 360 19.53 3.36 3.65
CA ILE A 360 19.52 3.13 5.10
C ILE A 360 18.08 2.97 5.59
N SER A 361 17.17 3.86 5.18
CA SER A 361 15.74 3.76 5.53
C SER A 361 15.12 2.44 5.06
N PHE A 362 15.52 1.95 3.88
CA PHE A 362 15.06 0.66 3.36
C PHE A 362 15.52 -0.50 4.23
N TYR A 363 16.82 -0.60 4.56
CA TYR A 363 17.35 -1.69 5.39
C TYR A 363 16.76 -1.70 6.80
N ILE A 364 16.47 -0.53 7.39
CA ILE A 364 15.82 -0.45 8.69
C ILE A 364 14.39 -1.03 8.63
N ILE A 365 13.60 -0.68 7.61
CA ILE A 365 12.25 -1.25 7.45
C ILE A 365 12.31 -2.75 7.16
N LEU A 366 13.27 -3.20 6.34
CA LEU A 366 13.44 -4.63 6.04
C LEU A 366 13.75 -5.42 7.32
N PHE A 367 14.66 -4.90 8.16
CA PHE A 367 14.94 -5.48 9.47
C PHE A 367 13.70 -5.46 10.36
N GLY A 368 12.97 -4.34 10.39
CA GLY A 368 11.70 -4.22 11.10
C GLY A 368 10.66 -5.26 10.66
N LEU A 369 10.54 -5.55 9.37
CA LEU A 369 9.65 -6.60 8.83
C LEU A 369 10.01 -7.96 9.40
N VAL A 370 11.28 -8.35 9.31
CA VAL A 370 11.74 -9.65 9.81
C VAL A 370 11.51 -9.75 11.31
N LEU A 371 11.87 -8.70 12.05
CA LEU A 371 11.64 -8.63 13.50
C LEU A 371 10.14 -8.76 13.82
N ASN A 372 9.27 -8.05 13.11
CA ASN A 372 7.84 -8.07 13.36
C ASN A 372 7.23 -9.45 13.09
N ILE A 373 7.65 -10.12 12.00
CA ILE A 373 7.23 -11.50 11.71
C ILE A 373 7.58 -12.42 12.87
N VAL A 374 8.84 -12.39 13.31
CA VAL A 374 9.32 -13.26 14.40
C VAL A 374 8.57 -12.98 15.70
N LEU A 375 8.42 -11.70 16.07
CA LEU A 375 7.70 -11.32 17.28
C LEU A 375 6.22 -11.66 17.23
N ASN A 376 5.54 -11.48 16.10
CA ASN A 376 4.13 -11.87 15.96
C ASN A 376 3.96 -13.37 16.14
N LEU A 377 4.80 -14.19 15.50
CA LEU A 377 4.71 -15.65 15.64
C LEU A 377 4.90 -16.12 17.08
N ILE A 378 5.71 -15.43 17.88
CA ILE A 378 5.93 -15.76 19.30
C ILE A 378 4.80 -15.20 20.18
N LEU A 379 4.53 -13.89 20.07
CA LEU A 379 3.64 -13.18 20.99
C LEU A 379 2.17 -13.43 20.70
N VAL A 380 1.75 -13.64 19.45
CA VAL A 380 0.35 -13.98 19.13
C VAL A 380 -0.03 -15.34 19.70
N ASN A 381 0.90 -16.31 19.68
CA ASN A 381 0.68 -17.61 20.31
C ASN A 381 0.59 -17.51 21.85
N ALA A 382 1.29 -16.56 22.47
CA ALA A 382 1.31 -16.40 23.93
C ALA A 382 0.18 -15.51 24.48
N TYR A 383 -0.15 -14.42 23.78
CA TYR A 383 -1.03 -13.34 24.26
C TYR A 383 -2.15 -12.99 23.28
N GLY A 384 -2.37 -13.80 22.24
CA GLY A 384 -3.41 -13.55 21.24
C GLY A 384 -3.24 -12.22 20.50
N ILE A 385 -4.34 -11.50 20.28
CA ILE A 385 -4.32 -10.22 19.53
C ILE A 385 -3.57 -9.09 20.25
N VAL A 386 -3.51 -9.13 21.58
CA VAL A 386 -2.68 -8.21 22.36
C VAL A 386 -1.20 -8.49 22.09
N GLY A 387 -0.84 -9.76 21.94
CA GLY A 387 0.49 -10.17 21.51
C GLY A 387 0.90 -9.58 20.16
N GLY A 388 -0.02 -9.57 19.19
CA GLY A 388 0.20 -8.89 17.90
C GLY A 388 0.47 -7.40 18.08
N SER A 389 -0.35 -6.72 18.89
CA SER A 389 -0.16 -5.29 19.20
C SER A 389 1.20 -5.00 19.86
N LEU A 390 1.64 -5.86 20.79
CA LEU A 390 2.94 -5.76 21.45
C LEU A 390 4.09 -6.00 20.48
N ALA A 391 3.97 -6.96 19.56
CA ALA A 391 4.96 -7.21 18.51
C ALA A 391 5.17 -5.95 17.64
N THR A 392 4.07 -5.31 17.22
CA THR A 392 4.13 -4.06 16.46
C THR A 392 4.77 -2.93 17.27
N LEU A 393 4.46 -2.82 18.57
CA LEU A 393 5.03 -1.80 19.46
C LEU A 393 6.55 -1.97 19.64
N ILE A 394 7.01 -3.18 19.93
CA ILE A 394 8.44 -3.47 20.10
C ILE A 394 9.19 -3.18 18.80
N THR A 395 8.61 -3.61 17.67
CA THR A 395 9.18 -3.36 16.34
C THR A 395 9.26 -1.86 16.05
N SER A 396 8.20 -1.09 16.32
CA SER A 396 8.16 0.33 16.02
C SER A 396 9.16 1.14 16.84
N ILE A 397 9.29 0.83 18.13
CA ILE A 397 10.32 1.41 19.00
C ILE A 397 11.71 1.08 18.46
N THR A 398 11.96 -0.18 18.10
CA THR A 398 13.27 -0.64 17.59
C THR A 398 13.65 0.10 16.31
N VAL A 399 12.74 0.16 15.34
CA VAL A 399 12.91 0.86 14.06
C VAL A 399 13.15 2.36 14.28
N PHE A 400 12.40 2.99 15.19
CA PHE A 400 12.62 4.38 15.58
C PHE A 400 14.02 4.61 16.15
N LEU A 401 14.46 3.81 17.12
CA LEU A 401 15.78 3.95 17.77
C LEU A 401 16.93 3.78 16.76
N ILE A 402 16.86 2.77 15.89
CA ILE A 402 17.85 2.57 14.83
C ILE A 402 17.87 3.78 13.88
N GLY A 403 16.69 4.33 13.53
CA GLY A 403 16.58 5.53 12.71
C GLY A 403 17.23 6.76 13.36
N VAL A 404 17.00 6.99 14.65
CA VAL A 404 17.65 8.07 15.40
C VAL A 404 19.16 7.90 15.41
N PHE A 405 19.65 6.69 15.69
CA PHE A 405 21.08 6.39 15.68
C PHE A 405 21.70 6.67 14.30
N ALA A 406 21.02 6.28 13.21
CA ALA A 406 21.48 6.55 11.86
C ALA A 406 21.64 8.06 11.57
N ILE A 407 20.65 8.88 11.95
CA ILE A 407 20.72 10.34 11.80
C ILE A 407 21.87 10.93 12.63
N LEU A 408 22.03 10.51 13.89
CA LEU A 408 23.09 11.00 14.77
C LEU A 408 24.48 10.66 14.23
N ARG A 409 24.66 9.48 13.63
CA ARG A 409 25.93 9.08 13.01
C ARG A 409 26.24 9.94 11.79
N ILE A 410 25.25 10.23 10.94
CA ILE A 410 25.43 11.10 9.77
C ILE A 410 25.81 12.52 10.21
N LYS A 411 25.21 13.04 11.28
CA LYS A 411 25.53 14.37 11.83
C LYS A 411 26.97 14.46 12.34
N LYS A 412 27.55 13.38 12.86
CA LYS A 412 28.95 13.35 13.34
C LYS A 412 30.01 13.32 12.23
N HIS A 413 29.64 12.94 11.01
CA HIS A 413 30.54 12.83 9.86
C HIS A 413 30.43 14.02 8.88
N LYS A 414 29.67 15.05 9.24
CA LYS A 414 29.70 16.38 8.63
C LYS A 414 30.27 17.34 9.66
#